data_AF-A0AAD1Q5X2-F1
#
_entry.id   AF-A0AAD1Q5X2-F1
#
_cell.length_a   1.000
_cell.length_b   1.000
_cell.length_c   1.000
_cell.angle_alpha   90.00
_cell.angle_beta   90.00
_cell.angle_gamma   90.00
#
_symmetry.space_group_name_H-M   'P 1'
#
loop_
_entity.id
_entity.type
_entity.pdbx_description
1 polymer ?
#
loop_
_entity_poly.entity_id
_entity_poly.type
_entity_poly.pdbx_seq_one_letter_code
_entity_poly.pdbx_strand_id
1 'polypeptide(L)'
;MNIIEFFELSAGKWFSQRTLHNLKSGQLQAGKSNLIIDTLPQTDAKVIQLCQQHHIDPTTISEGFRLTWDGTTEGNSNQQKGSAILVPIINPEHPQAGQLLQSQGTNPNQSLSGSYSFGEDEVLTIITESPNFYVEERLWYLMPNLRLRTSIVKNNTGLTQASFCSEIRMGVQ
;
A
#
# COMPACT_ATOMS: atom_id res chain seq x y z
N MET A 1 5.02 14.84 10.26
CA MET A 1 4.32 14.55 8.99
C MET A 1 2.88 14.14 9.29
N ASN A 2 1.92 14.37 8.38
CA ASN A 2 0.57 13.78 8.44
C ASN A 2 0.40 12.70 7.35
N ILE A 3 -0.73 11.99 7.34
CA ILE A 3 -0.97 10.88 6.40
C ILE A 3 -0.95 11.31 4.93
N ILE A 4 -1.46 12.50 4.60
CA ILE A 4 -1.46 13.04 3.25
C ILE A 4 -0.03 13.35 2.83
N GLU A 5 0.72 14.09 3.65
CA GLU A 5 2.13 14.40 3.41
C GLU A 5 2.98 13.13 3.23
N PHE A 6 2.67 12.04 3.96
CA PHE A 6 3.34 10.75 3.81
C PHE A 6 3.10 10.10 2.43
N PHE A 7 1.86 10.16 1.94
CA PHE A 7 1.53 9.65 0.61
C PHE A 7 1.98 10.59 -0.51
N GLU A 8 1.97 11.91 -0.32
CA GLU A 8 2.57 12.88 -1.24
C GLU A 8 4.08 12.63 -1.36
N LEU A 9 4.78 12.42 -0.24
CA LEU A 9 6.19 12.02 -0.25
C LEU A 9 6.38 10.68 -0.98
N SER A 10 5.37 9.81 -1.00
CA SER A 10 5.42 8.55 -1.73
C SER A 10 5.34 8.74 -3.25
N ALA A 11 4.82 9.87 -3.74
CA ALA A 11 4.64 10.11 -5.17
C ALA A 11 5.98 10.06 -5.92
N GLY A 12 5.98 9.47 -7.11
CA GLY A 12 7.15 9.28 -7.97
C GLY A 12 7.48 7.81 -8.24
N LYS A 13 8.69 7.59 -8.77
CA LYS A 13 9.18 6.28 -9.21
C LYS A 13 10.15 5.69 -8.18
N TRP A 14 9.99 4.41 -7.88
CA TRP A 14 10.79 3.71 -6.88
C TRP A 14 11.28 2.38 -7.43
N PHE A 15 12.51 2.02 -7.10
CA PHE A 15 13.00 0.66 -7.20
C PHE A 15 12.75 -0.03 -5.87
N SER A 16 12.03 -1.15 -5.87
CA SER A 16 11.72 -1.94 -4.67
C SER A 16 12.43 -3.28 -4.75
N GLN A 17 13.18 -3.60 -3.70
CA GLN A 17 13.69 -4.95 -3.45
C GLN A 17 12.91 -5.54 -2.28
N ARG A 18 12.27 -6.69 -2.51
CA ARG A 18 11.45 -7.38 -1.51
C ARG A 18 12.04 -8.75 -1.20
N THR A 19 12.17 -9.05 0.08
CA THR A 19 12.44 -10.40 0.59
C THR A 19 11.21 -10.90 1.33
N LEU A 20 10.74 -12.08 0.95
CA LEU A 20 9.59 -12.77 1.53
C LEU A 20 10.08 -14.02 2.25
N HIS A 21 9.62 -14.23 3.47
CA HIS A 21 9.89 -15.42 4.27
C HIS A 21 8.57 -16.14 4.57
N ASN A 22 8.45 -17.39 4.15
CA ASN A 22 7.35 -18.26 4.56
C ASN A 22 7.66 -18.83 5.94
N LEU A 23 6.92 -18.39 6.96
CA LEU A 23 7.18 -18.72 8.36
C LEU A 23 6.90 -20.18 8.71
N LYS A 24 6.18 -20.92 7.85
CA LYS A 24 5.94 -22.36 8.04
C LYS A 24 6.96 -23.23 7.34
N SER A 25 7.30 -22.93 6.08
CA SER A 25 8.24 -23.73 5.31
C SER A 25 9.70 -23.31 5.50
N GLY A 26 9.96 -22.14 6.07
CA GLY A 26 11.31 -21.54 6.14
C GLY A 26 11.84 -21.06 4.80
N GLN A 27 11.04 -21.12 3.73
CA GLN A 27 11.48 -20.72 2.40
C GLN A 27 11.61 -19.20 2.29
N LEU A 28 12.69 -18.77 1.64
CA LEU A 28 12.98 -17.39 1.33
C LEU A 28 12.82 -17.18 -0.18
N GLN A 29 12.24 -16.02 -0.54
CA GLN A 29 12.07 -15.62 -1.92
C GLN A 29 12.38 -14.13 -2.04
N ALA A 30 13.32 -13.78 -2.91
CA ALA A 30 13.60 -12.40 -3.26
C ALA A 30 12.87 -12.00 -4.54
N GLY A 31 12.56 -10.71 -4.67
CA GLY A 31 11.98 -10.12 -5.86
C GLY A 31 12.36 -8.67 -6.02
N LYS A 32 12.27 -8.18 -7.25
CA LYS A 32 12.54 -6.78 -7.60
C LYS A 32 11.35 -6.23 -8.36
N SER A 33 10.95 -5.01 -8.08
CA SER A 33 9.91 -4.31 -8.83
C SER A 33 10.23 -2.83 -8.98
N ASN A 34 9.75 -2.25 -10.08
CA ASN A 34 9.61 -0.80 -10.17
C ASN A 34 8.19 -0.44 -9.72
N LEU A 35 8.09 0.55 -8.85
CA LEU A 35 6.83 1.12 -8.39
C LEU A 35 6.69 2.53 -8.96
N ILE A 36 5.48 2.91 -9.34
CA ILE A 36 5.10 4.28 -9.69
C ILE A 36 3.90 4.64 -8.82
N ILE A 37 4.00 5.77 -8.13
CA ILE A 37 2.94 6.29 -7.28
C ILE A 37 2.55 7.66 -7.82
N ASP A 38 1.31 7.79 -8.28
CA ASP A 38 0.76 9.05 -8.76
C ASP A 38 -0.28 9.57 -7.78
N THR A 39 -0.27 10.87 -7.52
CA THR A 39 -1.37 11.56 -6.84
C THR A 39 -2.56 11.70 -7.80
N LEU A 40 -3.77 11.47 -7.28
CA LEU A 40 -5.03 11.60 -8.00
C LEU A 40 -5.92 12.65 -7.32
N PRO A 41 -6.50 13.60 -8.08
CA PRO A 41 -7.45 14.54 -7.51
C PRO A 41 -8.70 13.79 -7.03
N GLN A 42 -9.40 14.35 -6.04
CA GLN A 42 -10.70 13.84 -5.57
C GLN A 42 -11.76 13.70 -6.68
N THR A 43 -11.61 14.43 -7.79
CA THR A 43 -12.48 14.37 -8.96
C THR A 43 -12.15 13.23 -9.93
N ASP A 44 -11.10 12.45 -9.68
CA ASP A 44 -10.76 11.29 -10.51
C ASP A 44 -11.87 10.23 -10.44
N ALA A 45 -12.30 9.72 -11.58
CA ALA A 45 -13.43 8.79 -11.66
C ALA A 45 -13.21 7.51 -10.84
N LYS A 46 -11.97 7.01 -10.73
CA LYS A 46 -11.68 5.81 -9.94
C LYS A 46 -11.71 6.09 -8.44
N VAL A 47 -11.31 7.30 -8.04
CA VAL A 47 -11.40 7.77 -6.64
C VAL A 47 -12.86 7.91 -6.24
N ILE A 48 -13.66 8.60 -7.07
CA ILE A 48 -15.12 8.77 -6.85
C ILE A 48 -15.79 7.39 -6.73
N GLN A 49 -15.51 6.47 -7.66
CA GLN A 49 -16.10 5.14 -7.64
C GLN A 49 -15.74 4.39 -6.35
N LEU A 50 -14.48 4.41 -5.92
CA LEU A 50 -14.03 3.74 -4.70
C LEU A 50 -14.69 4.33 -3.45
N CYS A 51 -14.79 5.65 -3.35
CA CYS A 51 -15.50 6.31 -2.24
C CYS A 51 -16.99 5.89 -2.21
N GLN A 52 -17.67 5.90 -3.36
CA GLN A 52 -19.08 5.53 -3.46
C GLN A 52 -19.36 4.08 -3.03
N GLN A 53 -18.47 3.14 -3.39
CA GLN A 53 -18.58 1.74 -2.97
C GLN A 53 -18.53 1.56 -1.45
N HIS A 54 -17.84 2.47 -0.75
CA HIS A 54 -17.73 2.50 0.70
C HIS A 54 -18.68 3.50 1.37
N HIS A 55 -19.65 4.06 0.63
CA HIS A 55 -20.62 5.05 1.12
C HIS A 55 -19.96 6.31 1.69
N ILE A 56 -18.84 6.73 1.12
CA ILE A 56 -18.10 7.93 1.50
C ILE A 56 -18.35 9.02 0.45
N ASP A 57 -18.60 10.25 0.91
CA ASP A 57 -18.70 11.42 0.05
C ASP A 57 -17.29 11.79 -0.47
N PRO A 58 -17.03 11.73 -1.79
CA PRO A 58 -15.72 12.05 -2.36
C PRO A 58 -15.25 13.48 -2.03
N THR A 59 -16.16 14.42 -1.72
CA THR A 59 -15.80 15.80 -1.38
C THR A 59 -15.18 15.95 0.01
N THR A 60 -15.25 14.89 0.82
CA THR A 60 -14.71 14.84 2.20
C THR A 60 -13.29 14.29 2.26
N ILE A 61 -12.77 13.76 1.16
CA ILE A 61 -11.39 13.26 1.08
C ILE A 61 -10.45 14.34 0.56
N SER A 62 -9.16 14.25 0.91
CA SER A 62 -8.13 15.16 0.39
C SER A 62 -7.80 14.81 -1.07
N GLU A 63 -7.30 13.58 -1.26
CA GLU A 63 -6.84 13.08 -2.55
C GLU A 63 -6.71 11.55 -2.52
N GLY A 64 -6.57 10.95 -3.70
CA GLY A 64 -6.28 9.53 -3.85
C GLY A 64 -4.88 9.31 -4.41
N PHE A 65 -4.45 8.06 -4.44
CA PHE A 65 -3.14 7.66 -4.97
C PHE A 65 -3.29 6.44 -5.87
N ARG A 66 -2.58 6.44 -7.00
CA ARG A 66 -2.46 5.27 -7.86
C ARG A 66 -1.08 4.66 -7.69
N LEU A 67 -1.03 3.45 -7.15
CA LEU A 67 0.16 2.62 -7.13
C LEU A 67 0.16 1.72 -8.37
N THR A 68 1.25 1.67 -9.11
CA THR A 68 1.48 0.73 -10.21
C THR A 68 2.79 0.01 -9.97
N TRP A 69 2.84 -1.30 -10.23
CA TRP A 69 4.07 -2.08 -10.10
C TRP A 69 4.32 -2.96 -11.31
N ASP A 70 5.60 -3.15 -11.62
CA ASP A 70 6.10 -4.13 -12.58
C ASP A 70 7.35 -4.77 -11.99
N GLY A 71 7.27 -6.08 -11.71
CA GLY A 71 8.34 -6.79 -11.02
C GLY A 71 8.49 -8.24 -11.41
N THR A 72 9.55 -8.85 -10.91
CA THR A 72 9.87 -10.27 -11.10
C THR A 72 10.29 -10.88 -9.76
N THR A 73 10.18 -12.19 -9.69
CA THR A 73 10.60 -12.98 -8.54
C THR A 73 11.83 -13.79 -8.93
N GLU A 74 12.75 -13.99 -7.99
CA GLU A 74 13.91 -14.87 -8.21
C GLU A 74 13.48 -16.28 -8.62
N GLY A 75 14.07 -16.79 -9.71
CA GLY A 75 13.68 -18.07 -10.29
C GLY A 75 12.39 -18.06 -11.12
N ASN A 76 11.73 -16.90 -11.28
CA ASN A 76 10.56 -16.74 -12.14
C ASN A 76 10.63 -15.44 -12.96
N SER A 77 10.91 -15.57 -14.26
CA SER A 77 11.02 -14.46 -15.20
C SER A 77 9.67 -13.86 -15.61
N ASN A 78 8.54 -14.44 -15.19
CA ASN A 78 7.23 -13.89 -15.53
C ASN A 78 7.03 -12.57 -14.81
N GLN A 79 6.75 -11.52 -15.60
CA GLN A 79 6.45 -10.20 -15.07
C GLN A 79 5.15 -10.24 -14.26
N GLN A 80 5.22 -9.75 -13.04
CA GLN A 80 4.09 -9.52 -12.17
C GLN A 80 3.77 -8.03 -12.20
N LYS A 81 2.76 -7.67 -12.98
CA LYS A 81 2.26 -6.30 -13.10
C LYS A 81 0.95 -6.15 -12.37
N GLY A 82 0.71 -4.96 -11.85
CA GLY A 82 -0.58 -4.61 -11.28
C GLY A 82 -0.68 -3.14 -10.96
N SER A 83 -1.88 -2.75 -10.54
CA SER A 83 -2.17 -1.40 -10.11
C SER A 83 -3.23 -1.41 -9.02
N ALA A 84 -3.16 -0.45 -8.12
CA ALA A 84 -4.12 -0.22 -7.07
C ALA A 84 -4.43 1.27 -6.91
N ILE A 85 -5.66 1.57 -6.51
CA ILE A 85 -6.07 2.89 -6.05
C ILE A 85 -6.14 2.85 -4.53
N LEU A 86 -5.60 3.88 -3.88
CA LEU A 86 -5.59 4.08 -2.44
C LEU A 86 -6.28 5.41 -2.12
N VAL A 87 -7.17 5.42 -1.14
CA VAL A 87 -7.82 6.66 -0.67
C VAL A 87 -7.79 6.69 0.86
N PRO A 88 -6.96 7.55 1.47
CA PRO A 88 -6.96 7.74 2.92
C PRO A 88 -8.17 8.56 3.37
N ILE A 89 -8.88 8.03 4.36
CA ILE A 89 -10.02 8.66 5.02
C ILE A 89 -9.57 9.04 6.43
N ILE A 90 -9.51 10.34 6.70
CA ILE A 90 -9.01 10.87 7.98
C ILE A 90 -10.14 10.84 9.00
N ASN A 91 -9.89 10.31 10.19
CA ASN A 91 -10.82 10.45 11.31
C ASN A 91 -10.70 11.88 11.88
N PRO A 92 -11.77 12.71 11.85
CA PRO A 92 -11.70 14.08 12.36
C PRO A 92 -11.38 14.18 13.85
N GLU A 93 -11.78 13.18 14.64
CA GLU A 93 -11.52 13.13 16.09
C GLU A 93 -10.08 12.66 16.40
N HIS A 94 -9.50 11.89 15.48
CA HIS A 94 -8.15 11.31 15.62
C HIS A 94 -7.38 11.43 14.30
N PRO A 95 -6.81 12.60 13.96
CA PRO A 95 -6.21 12.85 12.64
C PRO A 95 -5.04 11.94 12.25
N GLN A 96 -4.44 11.26 13.23
CA GLN A 96 -3.36 10.29 13.04
C GLN A 96 -3.88 8.87 12.75
N ALA A 97 -5.19 8.66 12.67
CA ALA A 97 -5.79 7.37 12.39
C ALA A 97 -6.99 7.52 11.46
N GLY A 98 -7.37 6.42 10.83
CA GLY A 98 -8.51 6.43 9.94
C GLY A 98 -8.65 5.15 9.15
N GLN A 99 -9.29 5.26 7.99
CA GLN A 99 -9.47 4.15 7.06
C GLN A 99 -8.64 4.36 5.80
N LEU A 100 -8.16 3.27 5.22
CA LEU A 100 -7.52 3.28 3.91
C LEU A 100 -8.36 2.42 2.97
N LEU A 101 -9.04 3.06 2.04
CA LEU A 101 -9.75 2.35 0.98
C LEU A 101 -8.74 1.90 -0.07
N GLN A 102 -8.92 0.69 -0.59
CA GLN A 102 -8.08 0.12 -1.63
C GLN A 102 -8.93 -0.60 -2.68
N SER A 103 -8.64 -0.39 -3.96
CA SER A 103 -9.12 -1.27 -5.04
C SER A 103 -7.95 -1.75 -5.89
N GLN A 104 -7.98 -3.03 -6.31
CA GLN A 104 -6.96 -3.61 -7.19
C GLN A 104 -7.48 -3.79 -8.63
N GLY A 105 -6.63 -3.46 -9.59
CA GLY A 105 -6.97 -3.11 -10.98
C GLY A 105 -7.51 -4.22 -11.90
N THR A 106 -7.88 -5.40 -11.42
CA THR A 106 -8.51 -6.43 -12.28
C THR A 106 -10.01 -6.59 -12.04
N ASN A 107 -10.52 -6.21 -10.86
CA ASN A 107 -11.94 -6.25 -10.57
C ASN A 107 -12.36 -4.98 -9.79
N PRO A 108 -12.94 -3.98 -10.47
CA PRO A 108 -13.40 -2.75 -9.84
C PRO A 108 -14.41 -2.99 -8.71
N ASN A 109 -15.11 -4.14 -8.71
CA ASN A 109 -16.09 -4.50 -7.68
C ASN A 109 -15.48 -5.13 -6.42
N GLN A 110 -14.16 -5.35 -6.41
CA GLN A 110 -13.46 -5.89 -5.26
C GLN A 110 -12.58 -4.80 -4.64
N SER A 111 -13.18 -4.04 -3.72
CA SER A 111 -12.49 -3.09 -2.87
C SER A 111 -12.32 -3.64 -1.45
N LEU A 112 -11.31 -3.15 -0.76
CA LEU A 112 -11.01 -3.44 0.63
C LEU A 112 -10.93 -2.13 1.40
N SER A 113 -11.26 -2.20 2.69
CA SER A 113 -11.01 -1.11 3.63
C SER A 113 -10.13 -1.66 4.74
N GLY A 114 -8.97 -1.02 4.94
CA GLY A 114 -8.13 -1.23 6.10
C GLY A 114 -8.29 -0.09 7.11
N SER A 115 -7.83 -0.29 8.33
CA SER A 115 -7.52 0.81 9.24
C SER A 115 -6.07 1.23 9.06
N TYR A 116 -5.77 2.51 9.29
CA TYR A 116 -4.40 2.96 9.45
C TYR A 116 -4.22 3.72 10.77
N SER A 117 -3.00 3.70 11.26
CA SER A 117 -2.50 4.59 12.30
C SER A 117 -1.13 5.12 11.90
N PHE A 118 -0.90 6.38 12.21
CA PHE A 118 0.34 7.08 11.97
C PHE A 118 0.97 7.41 13.32
N GLY A 119 2.11 6.78 13.60
CA GLY A 119 2.78 6.95 14.88
C GLY A 119 3.51 8.29 14.99
N GLU A 120 3.79 8.70 16.24
CA GLU A 120 4.68 9.86 16.51
C GLU A 120 6.10 9.64 15.98
N ASP A 121 6.48 8.39 15.73
CA ASP A 121 7.73 7.95 15.08
C ASP A 121 7.68 8.04 13.54
N GLU A 122 6.63 8.62 12.97
CA GLU A 122 6.37 8.73 11.54
C GLU A 122 6.26 7.38 10.81
N VAL A 123 5.91 6.32 11.54
CA VAL A 123 5.61 5.01 10.97
C VAL A 123 4.13 4.91 10.66
N LEU A 124 3.80 4.69 9.39
CA LEU A 124 2.46 4.34 8.94
C LEU A 124 2.23 2.84 9.15
N THR A 125 1.27 2.49 9.99
CA THR A 125 0.77 1.12 10.13
C THR A 125 -0.58 0.98 9.44
N ILE A 126 -0.74 -0.01 8.58
CA ILE A 126 -1.98 -0.33 7.88
C ILE A 126 -2.36 -1.75 8.24
N ILE A 127 -3.60 -1.95 8.68
CA ILE A 127 -4.17 -3.27 8.95
C ILE A 127 -5.37 -3.48 8.05
N THR A 128 -5.33 -4.54 7.23
CA THR A 128 -6.46 -4.99 6.43
C THR A 128 -6.82 -6.41 6.84
N GLU A 129 -8.04 -6.59 7.33
CA GLU A 129 -8.52 -7.85 7.86
C GLU A 129 -9.87 -8.22 7.25
N SER A 130 -10.05 -9.51 7.00
CA SER A 130 -11.33 -10.12 6.64
C SER A 130 -11.44 -11.46 7.36
N PRO A 131 -12.60 -12.13 7.34
CA PRO A 131 -12.73 -13.46 7.92
C PRO A 131 -11.71 -14.48 7.40
N ASN A 132 -11.12 -14.25 6.23
CA ASN A 132 -10.22 -15.20 5.56
C ASN A 132 -8.73 -14.85 5.65
N PHE A 133 -8.39 -13.60 5.95
CA PHE A 133 -7.02 -13.13 5.96
C PHE A 133 -6.80 -11.91 6.86
N TYR A 134 -5.55 -11.76 7.28
CA TYR A 134 -5.05 -10.62 8.02
C TYR A 134 -3.75 -10.14 7.36
N VAL A 135 -3.66 -8.85 7.09
CA VAL A 135 -2.45 -8.18 6.60
C VAL A 135 -2.15 -7.00 7.51
N GLU A 136 -0.92 -6.95 8.02
CA GLU A 136 -0.35 -5.76 8.67
C GLU A 136 0.84 -5.30 7.84
N GLU A 137 0.85 -4.03 7.45
CA GLU A 137 1.98 -3.37 6.81
C GLU A 137 2.45 -2.21 7.66
N ARG A 138 3.77 -2.04 7.76
CA ARG A 138 4.39 -0.88 8.41
C ARG A 138 5.34 -0.23 7.43
N LEU A 139 5.19 1.07 7.20
CA LEU A 139 5.95 1.85 6.23
C LEU A 139 6.57 3.07 6.91
N TRP A 140 7.82 3.37 6.58
CA TRP A 140 8.47 4.58 7.07
C TRP A 140 9.58 5.03 6.13
N TYR A 141 9.96 6.29 6.23
CA TYR A 141 11.10 6.85 5.50
C TYR A 141 12.32 6.86 6.42
N LEU A 142 13.43 6.29 5.95
CA LEU A 142 14.73 6.52 6.59
C LEU A 142 15.33 7.86 6.13
N MET A 143 14.99 8.28 4.92
CA MET A 143 15.27 9.58 4.31
C MET A 143 14.31 9.78 3.13
N PRO A 144 14.15 10.98 2.56
CA PRO A 144 13.15 11.26 1.52
C PRO A 144 13.19 10.36 0.26
N ASN A 145 14.35 9.73 0.01
CA ASN A 145 14.60 8.86 -1.14
C ASN A 145 14.78 7.38 -0.79
N LEU A 146 14.56 6.99 0.47
CA LEU A 146 14.64 5.60 0.95
C LEU A 146 13.48 5.31 1.90
N ARG A 147 12.53 4.52 1.41
CA ARG A 147 11.38 4.02 2.17
C ARG A 147 11.59 2.55 2.50
N LEU A 148 11.27 2.16 3.72
CA LEU A 148 11.28 0.78 4.16
C LEU A 148 9.85 0.35 4.46
N ARG A 149 9.57 -0.93 4.20
CA ARG A 149 8.28 -1.52 4.51
C ARG A 149 8.43 -2.94 5.01
N THR A 150 7.75 -3.25 6.11
CA THR A 150 7.57 -4.62 6.57
C THR A 150 6.12 -5.03 6.42
N SER A 151 5.85 -6.30 6.17
CA SER A 151 4.49 -6.82 6.26
C SER A 151 4.41 -8.21 6.84
N ILE A 152 3.26 -8.50 7.44
CA ILE A 152 2.85 -9.82 7.89
C ILE A 152 1.54 -10.16 7.20
N VAL A 153 1.48 -11.30 6.54
CA VAL A 153 0.27 -11.84 5.91
C VAL A 153 -0.06 -13.17 6.57
N LYS A 154 -1.30 -13.30 7.04
CA LYS A 154 -1.87 -14.53 7.58
C LYS A 154 -3.16 -14.84 6.84
N ASN A 155 -3.44 -16.11 6.58
CA ASN A 155 -4.74 -16.53 6.08
C ASN A 155 -5.23 -17.82 6.75
N ASN A 156 -6.50 -18.15 6.54
CA ASN A 156 -7.13 -19.32 7.15
C ASN A 156 -6.65 -20.66 6.58
N THR A 157 -5.99 -20.66 5.42
CA THR A 157 -5.35 -21.88 4.88
C THR A 157 -4.03 -22.18 5.59
N GLY A 158 -3.68 -21.38 6.60
CA GLY A 158 -2.44 -21.51 7.34
C GLY A 158 -1.23 -20.91 6.64
N LEU A 159 -1.40 -20.06 5.63
CA LEU A 159 -0.30 -19.25 5.12
C LEU A 159 0.12 -18.25 6.22
N THR A 160 1.42 -18.14 6.45
CA THR A 160 1.97 -17.11 7.33
C THR A 160 3.28 -16.65 6.71
N GLN A 161 3.32 -15.40 6.27
CA GLN A 161 4.45 -14.82 5.58
C GLN A 161 4.85 -13.51 6.25
N ALA A 162 6.16 -13.29 6.33
CA ALA A 162 6.74 -12.00 6.68
C ALA A 162 7.49 -11.47 5.46
N SER A 163 7.45 -10.16 5.23
CA SER A 163 8.22 -9.55 4.17
C SER A 163 8.92 -8.27 4.61
N PHE A 164 10.03 -7.97 3.97
CA PHE A 164 10.77 -6.73 4.10
C PHE A 164 11.04 -6.16 2.71
N CYS A 165 10.79 -4.87 2.52
CA CYS A 165 11.04 -4.13 1.30
C CYS A 165 11.97 -2.95 1.60
N SER A 166 12.98 -2.78 0.74
CA SER A 166 13.77 -1.55 0.64
C SER A 166 13.44 -0.87 -0.68
N GLU A 167 12.99 0.37 -0.61
CA GLU A 167 12.44 1.11 -1.74
C GLU A 167 13.24 2.41 -1.93
N ILE A 168 13.97 2.50 -3.04
CA ILE A 168 14.85 3.63 -3.35
C ILE A 168 14.22 4.46 -4.46
N ARG A 169 14.12 5.78 -4.26
CA ARG A 169 13.57 6.68 -5.28
C ARG A 169 14.46 6.70 -6.51
N MET A 170 13.86 6.46 -7.66
CA MET A 170 14.47 6.64 -8.98
C MET A 170 14.05 8.04 -9.43
N GLY A 171 14.99 8.96 -9.60
CA GLY A 171 14.70 10.32 -10.03
C GLY A 171 13.82 10.41 -11.29
N VAL A 172 13.35 11.61 -11.61
CA VAL A 172 12.55 11.84 -12.83
C VAL A 172 13.44 11.55 -14.03
N GLN A 173 13.00 10.63 -14.90
CA GLN A 173 13.67 10.31 -16.15
C GLN A 173 13.04 11.12 -17.28
#